data_AF-A0A3C1IGM0-F1
#
_entry.id   AF-A0A3C1IGM0-F1
#
_cell.length_a   1.000
_cell.length_b   1.000
_cell.length_c   1.000
_cell.angle_alpha   90.00
_cell.angle_beta   90.00
_cell.angle_gamma   90.00
#
_symmetry.space_group_name_H-M   'P 1'
#
loop_
_entity.id
_entity.type
_entity.pdbx_description
1 polymer ?
#
loop_
_entity_poly.entity_id
_entity_poly.type
_entity_poly.pdbx_seq_one_letter_code
_entity_poly.pdbx_strand_id
1 'polypeptide(L)'
;VENFRPGVMERLGLSYEYLATLNPRLVYGAVRGFGDPRSGQSPYADWPCYDVVAQAMGGIMAITGPDAASPTKVGPGVGDIFSGMIMAFGLMAALRHADATGAGQFVDVAMYDAMISLCERAVYLNDFTGTVPGPEGNEHPFLAPFGLFGAQDGAVALGIVDDAFWRVLAGVMQGDALVRDTRFSTRAARAKNRQVLNTLVGAWTAQYTKAELTQKLGGLIPYGPLQTVQDMIKDPHVAARNMLSTIANPDNPDRPWRVASNPLRFGAAPLPTPASPPKLGADNDRYLTPAPPPSMSDQDKKALREAFGSFATGITVVATRQADGTRRGFTANSFTSVSLDPPLVLICIAKTALSYEVFRASACFSVNVLSDAQRDISQIFASQAANKFDLGRWSNGTAEMPVLRDALANFICQRENLVDGGDHVILIGRVLDMQSQQGAPLGYFKGNYFSVGLDQPLISAVAKSGTVKLGGVLSRDDEVLLKIAGDGSCSVPLAPTDDSRLIALVARLAAAGLEADLSVLYSVYQENETGLHGIFYHGSVTGDAPKGYGYFKISKLPLDRITDTAERSMLARYAHEASQGNFGIYQGDQSSGTVHRTVGREPSKL
;
A
#
# COMPACT_ATOMS: atom_id res chain seq x y z
N VAL A 1 7.09 -20.90 2.91
CA VAL A 1 7.80 -22.17 2.63
C VAL A 1 8.96 -21.84 1.72
N GLU A 2 10.13 -22.38 2.00
CA GLU A 2 11.35 -22.16 1.22
C GLU A 2 12.24 -23.41 1.19
N ASN A 3 13.12 -23.50 0.20
CA ASN A 3 14.09 -24.58 0.07
C ASN A 3 15.48 -24.08 -0.41
N PHE A 4 15.82 -22.85 -0.03
CA PHE A 4 17.15 -22.30 -0.29
C PHE A 4 18.18 -22.90 0.67
N ARG A 5 19.45 -22.69 0.33
CA ARG A 5 20.54 -23.02 1.25
C ARG A 5 20.44 -22.22 2.55
N PRO A 6 20.96 -22.74 3.68
CA PRO A 6 21.07 -21.98 4.91
C PRO A 6 21.69 -20.60 4.70
N GLY A 7 21.15 -19.59 5.38
CA GLY A 7 21.65 -18.20 5.32
C GLY A 7 21.12 -17.36 4.16
N VAL A 8 20.46 -17.95 3.15
CA VAL A 8 19.93 -17.17 2.00
C VAL A 8 18.81 -16.24 2.46
N MET A 9 17.84 -16.77 3.21
CA MET A 9 16.66 -16.01 3.64
C MET A 9 17.04 -14.93 4.66
N GLU A 10 18.06 -15.17 5.48
CA GLU A 10 18.66 -14.18 6.37
C GLU A 10 19.27 -13.01 5.57
N ARG A 11 20.06 -13.29 4.53
CA ARG A 11 20.65 -12.23 3.67
C ARG A 11 19.61 -11.41 2.92
N LEU A 12 18.46 -12.02 2.60
CA LEU A 12 17.34 -11.32 1.96
C LEU A 12 16.48 -10.51 2.94
N GLY A 13 16.76 -10.57 4.24
CA GLY A 13 15.92 -9.93 5.26
C GLY A 13 14.57 -10.61 5.42
N LEU A 14 14.48 -11.91 5.11
CA LEU A 14 13.26 -12.72 5.13
C LEU A 14 13.41 -13.95 6.04
N SER A 15 14.24 -13.86 7.08
CA SER A 15 14.40 -14.95 8.04
C SER A 15 13.11 -15.18 8.84
N TYR A 16 12.98 -16.37 9.40
CA TYR A 16 11.85 -16.69 10.28
C TYR A 16 11.77 -15.72 11.47
N GLU A 17 12.89 -15.41 12.13
CA GLU A 17 12.92 -14.50 13.29
C GLU A 17 12.36 -13.13 12.93
N TYR A 18 12.80 -12.58 11.79
CA TYR A 18 12.34 -11.27 11.34
C TYR A 18 10.85 -11.32 10.98
N LEU A 19 10.44 -12.27 10.13
CA LEU A 19 9.05 -12.34 9.67
C LEU A 19 8.06 -12.67 10.80
N ALA A 20 8.48 -13.44 11.81
CA ALA A 20 7.67 -13.72 12.99
C ALA A 20 7.40 -12.46 13.83
N THR A 21 8.29 -11.46 13.80
CA THR A 21 8.01 -10.16 14.45
C THR A 21 6.91 -9.38 13.74
N LEU A 22 6.77 -9.54 12.42
CA LEU A 22 5.74 -8.89 11.62
C LEU A 22 4.40 -9.65 11.68
N ASN A 23 4.46 -10.98 11.78
CA ASN A 23 3.30 -11.84 11.88
C ASN A 23 3.54 -12.98 12.89
N PRO A 24 3.14 -12.81 14.16
CA PRO A 24 3.30 -13.84 15.19
C PRO A 24 2.55 -15.16 14.90
N ARG A 25 1.59 -15.16 13.98
CA ARG A 25 0.85 -16.36 13.53
C ARG A 25 1.55 -17.11 12.39
N LEU A 26 2.73 -16.64 11.94
CA LEU A 26 3.43 -17.18 10.79
C LEU A 26 3.87 -18.64 11.01
N VAL A 27 3.40 -19.54 10.16
CA VAL A 27 3.97 -20.88 9.99
C VAL A 27 5.00 -20.84 8.86
N TYR A 28 6.25 -21.14 9.18
CA TYR A 28 7.37 -21.06 8.24
C TYR A 28 7.99 -22.44 8.04
N GLY A 29 7.89 -22.99 6.82
CA GLY A 29 8.53 -24.26 6.46
C GLY A 29 9.84 -24.09 5.69
N ALA A 30 10.89 -24.80 6.08
CA ALA A 30 12.18 -24.87 5.39
C ALA A 30 12.52 -26.32 5.03
N VAL A 31 12.77 -26.60 3.74
CA VAL A 31 13.23 -27.92 3.29
C VAL A 31 14.66 -27.82 2.79
N ARG A 32 15.58 -28.56 3.41
CA ARG A 32 17.03 -28.48 3.09
C ARG A 32 17.63 -29.86 2.97
N GLY A 33 18.83 -29.96 2.40
CA GLY A 33 19.54 -31.23 2.30
C GLY A 33 19.77 -31.92 3.66
N PHE A 34 20.25 -31.13 4.62
CA PHE A 34 20.77 -31.61 5.90
C PHE A 34 20.20 -30.83 7.10
N GLY A 35 19.02 -30.23 6.93
CA GLY A 35 18.29 -29.50 7.97
C GLY A 35 18.71 -28.05 8.14
N ASP A 36 17.96 -27.32 8.97
CA ASP A 36 18.25 -25.96 9.40
C ASP A 36 19.06 -25.98 10.71
N PRO A 37 20.10 -25.12 10.86
CA PRO A 37 20.85 -25.00 12.12
C PRO A 37 20.01 -24.79 13.39
N ARG A 38 18.79 -24.26 13.27
CA ARG A 38 17.83 -24.08 14.37
C ARG A 38 17.32 -25.39 14.97
N SER A 39 17.18 -26.44 14.16
CA SER A 39 16.70 -27.76 14.59
C SER A 39 17.84 -28.69 14.99
N GLY A 40 19.06 -28.40 14.51
CA GLY A 40 20.29 -29.10 14.87
C GLY A 40 21.40 -28.78 13.87
N GLN A 41 22.59 -28.44 14.36
CA GLN A 41 23.72 -28.13 13.48
C GLN A 41 24.29 -29.41 12.86
N SER A 42 23.97 -29.67 11.60
CA SER A 42 24.62 -30.71 10.81
C SER A 42 26.04 -30.30 10.41
N PRO A 43 27.03 -31.22 10.42
CA PRO A 43 28.35 -30.97 9.83
C PRO A 43 28.29 -30.82 8.30
N TYR A 44 27.16 -31.15 7.68
CA TYR A 44 26.93 -31.07 6.23
C TYR A 44 26.00 -29.91 5.85
N ALA A 45 25.71 -28.99 6.78
CA ALA A 45 24.72 -27.92 6.57
C ALA A 45 24.98 -27.08 5.29
N ASP A 46 26.25 -26.87 4.92
CA ASP A 46 26.62 -26.09 3.74
C ASP A 46 26.69 -26.92 2.44
N TRP A 47 26.51 -28.23 2.51
CA TRP A 47 26.62 -29.11 1.35
C TRP A 47 25.36 -29.00 0.47
N PRO A 48 25.52 -28.91 -0.87
CA PRO A 48 24.39 -29.05 -1.77
C PRO A 48 23.78 -30.44 -1.66
N CYS A 49 22.46 -30.51 -1.74
CA CYS A 49 21.75 -31.77 -1.78
C CYS A 49 20.63 -31.69 -2.83
N TYR A 50 20.58 -32.72 -3.66
CA TYR A 50 19.46 -33.04 -4.54
C TYR A 50 19.00 -34.45 -4.20
N ASP A 51 17.85 -34.88 -4.74
CA ASP A 51 17.29 -36.22 -4.60
C ASP A 51 18.33 -37.35 -4.52
N VAL A 52 19.23 -37.45 -5.50
CA VAL A 52 20.22 -38.54 -5.57
C VAL A 52 21.16 -38.59 -4.36
N VAL A 53 21.54 -37.41 -3.83
CA VAL A 53 22.41 -37.32 -2.65
C VAL A 53 21.64 -37.77 -1.41
N ALA A 54 20.41 -37.29 -1.24
CA ALA A 54 19.54 -37.68 -0.13
C ALA A 54 19.27 -39.19 -0.15
N GLN A 55 18.97 -39.78 -1.32
CA GLN A 55 18.75 -41.21 -1.46
C GLN A 55 20.00 -42.03 -1.12
N ALA A 56 21.18 -41.62 -1.63
CA ALA A 56 22.42 -42.33 -1.38
C ALA A 56 22.78 -42.33 0.11
N MET A 57 22.74 -41.15 0.74
CA MET A 57 23.09 -41.00 2.15
C MET A 57 22.04 -41.64 3.06
N GLY A 58 20.76 -41.47 2.73
CA GLY A 58 19.61 -42.00 3.48
C GLY A 58 19.45 -43.51 3.49
N GLY A 59 20.29 -44.25 2.76
CA GLY A 59 20.33 -45.71 2.76
C GLY A 59 19.36 -46.40 1.80
N ILE A 60 18.41 -45.68 1.17
CA ILE A 60 17.43 -46.31 0.27
C ILE A 60 18.09 -46.95 -0.96
N MET A 61 19.16 -46.35 -1.47
CA MET A 61 19.94 -46.94 -2.58
C MET A 61 20.67 -48.21 -2.16
N ALA A 62 21.11 -48.31 -0.91
CA ALA A 62 21.85 -49.47 -0.40
C ALA A 62 20.98 -50.73 -0.30
N ILE A 63 19.65 -50.58 -0.27
CA ILE A 63 18.69 -51.67 -0.19
C ILE A 63 17.86 -51.85 -1.48
N THR A 64 18.14 -51.05 -2.51
CA THR A 64 17.39 -51.05 -3.78
C THR A 64 18.31 -51.48 -4.92
N GLY A 65 17.85 -52.43 -5.74
CA GLY A 65 18.63 -52.95 -6.87
C GLY A 65 18.47 -54.47 -7.03
N PRO A 66 18.98 -55.03 -8.13
CA PRO A 66 18.92 -56.47 -8.38
C PRO A 66 19.81 -57.26 -7.41
N ASP A 67 20.94 -56.69 -6.99
CA ASP A 67 21.92 -57.32 -6.12
C ASP A 67 22.83 -56.28 -5.44
N ALA A 68 23.64 -56.74 -4.48
CA ALA A 68 24.57 -55.91 -3.73
C ALA A 68 25.69 -55.27 -4.57
N ALA A 69 25.99 -55.78 -5.77
CA ALA A 69 26.97 -55.19 -6.67
C ALA A 69 26.38 -54.02 -7.48
N SER A 70 25.06 -53.92 -7.55
CA SER A 70 24.34 -53.00 -8.43
C SER A 70 23.27 -52.18 -7.69
N PRO A 71 23.60 -51.48 -6.58
CA PRO A 71 22.64 -50.62 -5.90
C PRO A 71 22.12 -49.54 -6.85
N THR A 72 20.82 -49.28 -6.82
CA THR A 72 20.13 -48.44 -7.79
C THR A 72 19.25 -47.41 -7.08
N LYS A 73 19.19 -46.19 -7.64
CA LYS A 73 18.27 -45.17 -7.16
C LYS A 73 16.82 -45.57 -7.43
N VAL A 74 15.91 -45.08 -6.60
CA VAL A 74 14.48 -45.18 -6.87
C VAL A 74 14.15 -44.32 -8.11
N GLY A 75 13.18 -44.78 -8.91
CA GLY A 75 12.79 -44.16 -10.17
C GLY A 75 12.39 -42.68 -10.02
N PRO A 76 11.29 -42.37 -9.31
CA PRO A 76 10.93 -40.99 -8.96
C PRO A 76 11.99 -40.33 -8.07
N GLY A 77 11.97 -38.99 -8.05
CA GLY A 77 12.75 -38.20 -7.09
C GLY A 77 12.15 -38.32 -5.68
N VAL A 78 12.28 -39.49 -5.06
CA VAL A 78 11.64 -39.79 -3.76
C VAL A 78 12.22 -38.93 -2.64
N GLY A 79 13.50 -38.57 -2.72
CA GLY A 79 14.16 -37.61 -1.82
C GLY A 79 13.48 -36.25 -1.85
N ASP A 80 13.07 -35.78 -3.04
CA ASP A 80 12.36 -34.51 -3.18
C ASP A 80 10.88 -34.64 -2.76
N ILE A 81 10.18 -35.64 -3.31
CA ILE A 81 8.73 -35.80 -3.16
C ILE A 81 8.36 -36.15 -1.71
N PHE A 82 9.07 -37.09 -1.08
CA PHE A 82 8.76 -37.52 0.27
C PHE A 82 9.07 -36.40 1.28
N SER A 83 10.19 -35.70 1.12
CA SER A 83 10.53 -34.54 1.96
C SER A 83 9.48 -33.44 1.84
N GLY A 84 9.02 -33.14 0.62
CA GLY A 84 7.92 -32.21 0.39
C GLY A 84 6.60 -32.65 1.03
N MET A 85 6.30 -33.96 0.99
CA MET A 85 5.10 -34.52 1.63
C MET A 85 5.15 -34.46 3.16
N ILE A 86 6.30 -34.78 3.77
CA ILE A 86 6.52 -34.63 5.22
C ILE A 86 6.44 -33.16 5.63
N MET A 87 7.03 -32.24 4.85
CA MET A 87 6.89 -30.80 5.08
C MET A 87 5.42 -30.36 5.01
N ALA A 88 4.65 -30.81 4.01
CA ALA A 88 3.23 -30.50 3.90
C ALA A 88 2.44 -30.97 5.14
N PHE A 89 2.74 -32.18 5.66
CA PHE A 89 2.16 -32.66 6.90
C PHE A 89 2.54 -31.79 8.11
N GLY A 90 3.83 -31.45 8.25
CA GLY A 90 4.32 -30.57 9.31
C GLY A 90 3.67 -29.19 9.28
N LEU A 91 3.51 -28.60 8.09
CA LEU A 91 2.82 -27.32 7.90
C LEU A 91 1.36 -27.40 8.30
N MET A 92 0.64 -28.46 7.95
CA MET A 92 -0.76 -28.65 8.38
C MET A 92 -0.86 -28.75 9.91
N ALA A 93 0.03 -29.50 10.57
CA ALA A 93 0.07 -29.59 12.01
C ALA A 93 0.37 -28.22 12.67
N ALA A 94 1.33 -27.49 12.11
CA ALA A 94 1.71 -26.16 12.60
C ALA A 94 0.61 -25.11 12.37
N LEU A 95 -0.12 -25.18 11.27
CA LEU A 95 -1.29 -24.32 11.02
C LEU A 95 -2.40 -24.59 12.04
N ARG A 96 -2.69 -25.85 12.35
CA ARG A 96 -3.65 -26.19 13.41
C ARG A 96 -3.21 -25.68 14.78
N HIS A 97 -1.91 -25.70 15.07
CA HIS A 97 -1.37 -25.07 16.28
C HIS A 97 -1.61 -23.56 16.27
N ALA A 98 -1.26 -22.87 15.18
CA ALA A 98 -1.46 -21.43 15.04
C ALA A 98 -2.92 -20.99 15.11
N ASP A 99 -3.85 -21.81 14.61
CA ASP A 99 -5.29 -21.57 14.76
C ASP A 99 -5.76 -21.71 16.21
N ALA A 100 -5.20 -22.66 16.96
CA ALA A 100 -5.57 -22.92 18.34
C ALA A 100 -4.96 -21.91 19.33
N THR A 101 -3.74 -21.44 19.08
CA THR A 101 -2.96 -20.65 20.04
C THR A 101 -2.79 -19.19 19.62
N GLY A 102 -2.99 -18.87 18.34
CA GLY A 102 -2.60 -17.58 17.78
C GLY A 102 -1.08 -17.42 17.60
N ALA A 103 -0.29 -18.49 17.78
CA ALA A 103 1.15 -18.49 17.61
C ALA A 103 1.59 -19.46 16.50
N GLY A 104 2.31 -18.94 15.52
CA GLY A 104 2.94 -19.74 14.47
C GLY A 104 4.22 -20.43 14.96
N GLN A 105 4.89 -21.16 14.06
CA GLN A 105 6.15 -21.83 14.36
C GLN A 105 6.98 -22.11 13.11
N PHE A 106 8.27 -22.35 13.33
CA PHE A 106 9.20 -22.83 12.31
C PHE A 106 9.10 -24.36 12.18
N VAL A 107 9.04 -24.86 10.95
CA VAL A 107 8.98 -26.28 10.60
C VAL A 107 10.17 -26.59 9.69
N ASP A 108 10.99 -27.54 10.08
CA ASP A 108 12.19 -27.96 9.35
C ASP A 108 12.07 -29.40 8.87
N VAL A 109 12.54 -29.67 7.66
CA VAL A 109 12.71 -31.02 7.12
C VAL A 109 14.04 -31.10 6.38
N ALA A 110 14.91 -31.99 6.85
CA ALA A 110 16.08 -32.41 6.10
C ALA A 110 15.72 -33.53 5.11
N MET A 111 16.20 -33.43 3.87
CA MET A 111 16.02 -34.49 2.86
C MET A 111 16.68 -35.79 3.29
N TYR A 112 17.85 -35.70 3.93
CA TYR A 112 18.55 -36.86 4.47
C TYR A 112 17.72 -37.57 5.56
N ASP A 113 17.22 -36.83 6.55
CA ASP A 113 16.38 -37.37 7.63
C ASP A 113 15.09 -37.98 7.10
N ALA A 114 14.48 -37.34 6.09
CA ALA A 114 13.30 -37.89 5.42
C ALA A 114 13.61 -39.27 4.82
N MET A 115 14.75 -39.44 4.14
CA MET A 115 15.15 -40.74 3.58
C MET A 115 15.49 -41.78 4.65
N ILE A 116 16.13 -41.38 5.75
CA ILE A 116 16.37 -42.28 6.89
C ILE A 116 15.02 -42.78 7.44
N SER A 117 14.05 -41.89 7.67
CA SER A 117 12.74 -42.27 8.21
C SER A 117 11.95 -43.17 7.25
N LEU A 118 12.11 -42.98 5.93
CA LEU A 118 11.51 -43.84 4.92
C LEU A 118 12.14 -45.25 4.93
N CYS A 119 13.40 -45.36 5.35
CA CYS A 119 14.13 -46.62 5.48
C CYS A 119 13.99 -47.27 6.88
N GLU A 120 12.91 -47.00 7.62
CA GLU A 120 12.69 -47.50 8.99
C GLU A 120 12.98 -49.01 9.13
N ARG A 121 12.59 -49.79 8.11
CA ARG A 121 12.79 -51.23 8.12
C ARG A 121 14.24 -51.65 8.14
N ALA A 122 15.07 -50.99 7.34
CA ALA A 122 16.49 -51.30 7.29
C ALA A 122 17.17 -50.98 8.63
N VAL A 123 16.73 -49.89 9.27
CA VAL A 123 17.23 -49.46 10.59
C VAL A 123 16.88 -50.48 11.67
N TYR A 124 15.61 -50.86 11.83
CA TYR A 124 15.25 -51.81 12.91
C TYR A 124 15.79 -53.22 12.65
N LEU A 125 15.88 -53.65 11.38
CA LEU A 125 16.47 -54.96 11.06
C LEU A 125 17.94 -55.00 11.48
N ASN A 126 18.70 -53.94 11.19
CA ASN A 126 20.09 -53.85 11.60
C ASN A 126 20.23 -53.83 13.13
N ASP A 127 19.38 -53.08 13.82
CA ASP A 127 19.37 -53.04 15.30
C ASP A 127 19.08 -54.42 15.91
N PHE A 128 18.05 -55.12 15.40
CA PHE A 128 17.62 -56.40 15.95
C PHE A 128 18.55 -57.57 15.61
N THR A 129 19.13 -57.61 14.41
CA THR A 129 19.92 -58.77 13.93
C THR A 129 21.41 -58.50 13.80
N GLY A 130 21.86 -57.24 13.89
CA GLY A 130 23.23 -56.82 13.57
C GLY A 130 23.59 -56.93 12.08
N THR A 131 22.66 -57.36 11.22
CA THR A 131 22.91 -57.57 9.79
C THR A 131 22.72 -56.27 9.02
N VAL A 132 23.57 -55.98 8.04
CA VAL A 132 23.39 -54.85 7.13
C VAL A 132 22.47 -55.30 5.98
N PRO A 133 21.26 -54.75 5.84
CA PRO A 133 20.37 -55.09 4.74
C PRO A 133 20.97 -54.65 3.41
N GLY A 134 20.78 -55.44 2.36
CA GLY A 134 21.24 -55.13 1.01
C GLY A 134 20.12 -55.29 -0.03
N PRO A 135 20.41 -55.04 -1.32
CA PRO A 135 19.44 -55.23 -2.39
C PRO A 135 19.15 -56.72 -2.60
N GLU A 136 17.88 -57.08 -2.71
CA GLU A 136 17.39 -58.46 -2.86
C GLU A 136 16.58 -58.67 -4.15
N GLY A 137 16.64 -57.70 -5.08
CA GLY A 137 15.85 -57.71 -6.30
C GLY A 137 14.35 -57.58 -6.01
N ASN A 138 13.52 -58.24 -6.82
CA ASN A 138 12.06 -58.19 -6.68
C ASN A 138 11.49 -59.35 -5.88
N GLU A 139 12.32 -60.23 -5.31
CA GLU A 139 11.86 -61.33 -4.48
C GLU A 139 11.69 -60.87 -3.02
N HIS A 140 10.98 -61.66 -2.22
CA HIS A 140 10.92 -61.44 -0.77
C HIS A 140 11.82 -62.45 -0.04
N PRO A 141 12.61 -62.02 0.97
CA PRO A 141 13.59 -62.89 1.64
C PRO A 141 12.94 -64.05 2.38
N PHE A 142 11.72 -63.83 2.89
CA PHE A 142 11.01 -64.78 3.78
C PHE A 142 9.70 -65.35 3.22
N LEU A 143 9.25 -64.93 2.03
CA LEU A 143 7.91 -65.24 1.52
C LEU A 143 8.01 -65.83 0.11
N ALA A 144 7.16 -66.81 -0.19
CA ALA A 144 7.15 -67.48 -1.49
C ALA A 144 5.76 -68.09 -1.81
N PRO A 145 5.27 -67.96 -3.06
CA PRO A 145 5.80 -67.07 -4.10
C PRO A 145 5.47 -65.61 -3.81
N PHE A 146 6.50 -64.75 -3.82
CA PHE A 146 6.34 -63.31 -3.58
C PHE A 146 7.35 -62.54 -4.43
N GLY A 147 6.88 -61.64 -5.29
CA GLY A 147 7.71 -60.82 -6.14
C GLY A 147 7.19 -60.63 -7.55
N LEU A 148 8.10 -60.27 -8.47
CA LEU A 148 7.82 -60.19 -9.90
C LEU A 148 8.17 -61.49 -10.62
N PHE A 149 7.26 -61.93 -11.49
CA PHE A 149 7.37 -63.14 -12.30
C PHE A 149 7.16 -62.80 -13.77
N GLY A 150 7.96 -63.39 -14.65
CA GLY A 150 7.89 -63.14 -16.10
C GLY A 150 6.56 -63.60 -16.71
N ALA A 151 6.12 -62.88 -17.73
CA ALA A 151 4.99 -63.17 -18.61
C ALA A 151 5.43 -62.98 -20.06
N GLN A 152 4.66 -63.44 -21.05
CA GLN A 152 5.02 -63.33 -22.47
C GLN A 152 5.27 -61.88 -22.92
N ASP A 153 4.54 -60.92 -22.36
CA ASP A 153 4.55 -59.50 -22.70
C ASP A 153 4.96 -58.61 -21.51
N GLY A 154 5.80 -59.13 -20.62
CA GLY A 154 6.38 -58.37 -19.50
C GLY A 154 6.47 -59.17 -18.21
N ALA A 155 5.88 -58.67 -17.14
CA ALA A 155 5.87 -59.33 -15.83
C ALA A 155 4.56 -59.09 -15.08
N VAL A 156 4.32 -59.93 -14.07
CA VAL A 156 3.22 -59.79 -13.10
C VAL A 156 3.79 -59.87 -11.69
N ALA A 157 3.16 -59.15 -10.75
CA ALA A 157 3.43 -59.25 -9.34
C ALA A 157 2.52 -60.30 -8.70
N LEU A 158 3.09 -61.13 -7.83
CA LEU A 158 2.36 -62.06 -6.96
C LEU A 158 2.81 -61.83 -5.53
N GLY A 159 1.85 -61.79 -4.59
CA GLY A 159 2.09 -61.60 -3.16
C GLY A 159 1.46 -62.71 -2.33
N ILE A 160 1.96 -63.95 -2.42
CA ILE A 160 1.34 -65.10 -1.75
C ILE A 160 1.98 -65.32 -0.39
N VAL A 161 1.27 -64.89 0.64
CA VAL A 161 1.68 -65.07 2.05
C VAL A 161 0.96 -66.28 2.65
N ASP A 162 -0.37 -66.26 2.60
CA ASP A 162 -1.21 -67.23 3.29
C ASP A 162 -1.44 -68.52 2.51
N ASP A 163 -1.62 -69.62 3.25
CA ASP A 163 -1.87 -70.94 2.67
C ASP A 163 -3.17 -70.97 1.84
N ALA A 164 -4.17 -70.15 2.19
CA ALA A 164 -5.41 -70.05 1.42
C ALA A 164 -5.16 -69.56 -0.01
N PHE A 165 -4.38 -68.48 -0.17
CA PHE A 165 -4.02 -67.97 -1.50
C PHE A 165 -3.10 -68.93 -2.25
N TRP A 166 -2.21 -69.64 -1.55
CA TRP A 166 -1.41 -70.69 -2.16
C TRP A 166 -2.27 -71.79 -2.76
N ARG A 167 -3.29 -72.29 -2.05
CA ARG A 167 -4.19 -73.33 -2.59
C ARG A 167 -4.91 -72.88 -3.85
N VAL A 168 -5.34 -71.61 -3.90
CA VAL A 168 -5.97 -71.03 -5.10
C VAL A 168 -4.97 -70.99 -6.25
N LEU A 169 -3.78 -70.42 -6.05
CA LEU A 169 -2.75 -70.34 -7.09
C LEU A 169 -2.34 -71.74 -7.59
N ALA A 170 -2.03 -72.66 -6.68
CA ALA A 170 -1.64 -74.03 -7.01
C ALA A 170 -2.74 -74.77 -7.78
N GLY A 171 -4.01 -74.58 -7.40
CA GLY A 171 -5.16 -75.12 -8.11
C GLY A 171 -5.26 -74.62 -9.55
N VAL A 172 -5.02 -73.32 -9.78
CA VAL A 172 -5.01 -72.73 -11.13
C VAL A 172 -3.79 -73.18 -11.96
N MET A 173 -2.65 -73.45 -11.31
CA MET A 173 -1.40 -73.84 -11.98
C MET A 173 -1.40 -75.30 -12.47
N GLN A 174 -1.57 -76.25 -11.54
CA GLN A 174 -1.38 -77.69 -11.77
C GLN A 174 -2.41 -78.55 -11.02
N GLY A 175 -3.48 -77.93 -10.48
CA GLY A 175 -4.53 -78.64 -9.74
C GLY A 175 -4.06 -79.21 -8.40
N ASP A 176 -4.78 -80.24 -7.93
CA ASP A 176 -4.61 -80.85 -6.60
C ASP A 176 -3.20 -81.38 -6.28
N ALA A 177 -2.41 -81.72 -7.30
CA ALA A 177 -1.07 -82.27 -7.13
C ALA A 177 -0.14 -81.28 -6.41
N LEU A 178 -0.17 -80.01 -6.82
CA LEU A 178 0.69 -78.97 -6.24
C LEU A 178 0.18 -78.48 -4.88
N VAL A 179 -1.14 -78.57 -4.64
CA VAL A 179 -1.78 -78.26 -3.36
C VAL A 179 -1.34 -79.25 -2.27
N ARG A 180 -1.22 -80.54 -2.61
CA ARG A 180 -0.86 -81.62 -1.67
C ARG A 180 0.64 -81.83 -1.49
N ASP A 181 1.48 -81.12 -2.27
CA ASP A 181 2.93 -81.22 -2.15
C ASP A 181 3.40 -80.66 -0.79
N THR A 182 3.96 -81.54 0.03
CA THR A 182 4.42 -81.21 1.40
C THR A 182 5.56 -80.19 1.42
N ARG A 183 6.26 -79.98 0.29
CA ARG A 183 7.27 -78.92 0.14
C ARG A 183 6.65 -77.52 0.11
N PHE A 184 5.37 -77.40 -0.24
CA PHE A 184 4.70 -76.11 -0.44
C PHE A 184 3.40 -75.95 0.37
N SER A 185 2.97 -76.98 1.08
CA SER A 185 1.67 -77.04 1.77
C SER A 185 1.50 -76.02 2.91
N THR A 186 2.60 -75.56 3.52
CA THR A 186 2.60 -74.55 4.58
C THR A 186 3.52 -73.38 4.25
N ARG A 187 3.26 -72.22 4.84
CA ARG A 187 4.12 -71.03 4.70
C ARG A 187 5.59 -71.32 5.03
N ALA A 188 5.87 -72.04 6.11
CA ALA A 188 7.24 -72.40 6.49
C ALA A 188 7.91 -73.31 5.46
N ALA A 189 7.15 -74.28 4.91
CA ALA A 189 7.64 -75.16 3.86
C ALA A 189 7.94 -74.37 2.56
N ARG A 190 7.05 -73.44 2.16
CA ARG A 190 7.29 -72.55 1.01
C ARG A 190 8.51 -71.67 1.19
N ALA A 191 8.71 -71.09 2.38
CA ALA A 191 9.90 -70.29 2.68
C ALA A 191 11.19 -71.11 2.56
N LYS A 192 11.21 -72.34 3.11
CA LYS A 192 12.35 -73.26 3.01
C LYS A 192 12.65 -73.68 1.56
N ASN A 193 11.62 -73.81 0.71
CA ASN A 193 11.73 -74.23 -0.68
C ASN A 193 11.54 -73.09 -1.69
N ARG A 194 11.79 -71.84 -1.27
CA ARG A 194 11.44 -70.62 -2.02
C ARG A 194 11.98 -70.60 -3.44
N GLN A 195 13.27 -70.91 -3.62
CA GLN A 195 13.90 -70.85 -4.95
C GLN A 195 13.25 -71.82 -5.94
N VAL A 196 12.97 -73.05 -5.48
CA VAL A 196 12.29 -74.07 -6.29
C VAL A 196 10.87 -73.62 -6.62
N LEU A 197 10.15 -73.09 -5.64
CA LEU A 197 8.78 -72.63 -5.82
C LEU A 197 8.67 -71.43 -6.77
N ASN A 198 9.52 -70.42 -6.59
CA ASN A 198 9.56 -69.24 -7.46
C ASN A 198 9.91 -69.64 -8.91
N THR A 199 10.83 -70.59 -9.10
CA THR A 199 11.16 -71.11 -10.43
C THR A 199 9.95 -71.78 -11.08
N LEU A 200 9.22 -72.61 -10.32
CA LEU A 200 8.01 -73.29 -10.81
C LEU A 200 6.91 -72.28 -11.19
N VAL A 201 6.66 -71.30 -10.34
CA VAL A 201 5.66 -70.25 -10.57
C VAL A 201 6.06 -69.38 -11.76
N GLY A 202 7.34 -68.97 -11.85
CA GLY A 202 7.85 -68.18 -12.97
C GLY A 202 7.77 -68.92 -14.31
N ALA A 203 8.09 -70.21 -14.33
CA ALA A 203 7.96 -71.04 -15.53
C ALA A 203 6.49 -71.19 -15.97
N TRP A 204 5.55 -71.18 -15.03
CA TRP A 204 4.12 -71.22 -15.34
C TRP A 204 3.61 -69.86 -15.83
N THR A 205 3.93 -68.75 -15.15
CA THR A 205 3.47 -67.41 -15.55
C THR A 205 4.02 -67.02 -16.93
N ALA A 206 5.25 -67.43 -17.25
CA ALA A 206 5.90 -67.13 -18.53
C ALA A 206 5.16 -67.72 -19.75
N GLN A 207 4.27 -68.70 -19.54
CA GLN A 207 3.47 -69.30 -20.60
C GLN A 207 2.27 -68.44 -21.04
N TYR A 208 1.96 -67.36 -20.31
CA TYR A 208 0.76 -66.55 -20.53
C TYR A 208 1.11 -65.07 -20.68
N THR A 209 0.25 -64.34 -21.36
CA THR A 209 0.27 -62.87 -21.37
C THR A 209 -0.23 -62.30 -20.03
N LYS A 210 0.11 -61.04 -19.73
CA LYS A 210 -0.41 -60.30 -18.57
C LYS A 210 -1.94 -60.29 -18.55
N ALA A 211 -2.59 -60.19 -19.71
CA ALA A 211 -4.05 -60.17 -19.83
C ALA A 211 -4.67 -61.53 -19.46
N GLU A 212 -4.12 -62.64 -19.97
CA GLU A 212 -4.58 -63.99 -19.64
C GLU A 212 -4.37 -64.32 -18.16
N LEU A 213 -3.22 -63.95 -17.59
CA LEU A 213 -2.97 -64.09 -16.15
C LEU A 213 -3.96 -63.28 -15.32
N THR A 214 -4.31 -62.08 -15.77
CA THR A 214 -5.32 -61.24 -15.10
C THR A 214 -6.69 -61.90 -15.10
N GLN A 215 -7.09 -62.56 -16.19
CA GLN A 215 -8.34 -63.32 -16.22
C GLN A 215 -8.30 -64.54 -15.29
N LYS A 216 -7.13 -65.19 -15.15
CA LYS A 216 -6.97 -66.40 -14.33
C LYS A 216 -6.85 -66.10 -12.83
N LEU A 217 -6.26 -64.97 -12.45
CA LEU A 217 -5.80 -64.70 -11.08
C LEU A 217 -6.38 -63.41 -10.48
N GLY A 218 -6.78 -62.46 -11.32
CA GLY A 218 -7.28 -61.15 -10.88
C GLY A 218 -8.50 -61.30 -9.98
N GLY A 219 -8.45 -60.64 -8.81
CA GLY A 219 -9.52 -60.70 -7.80
C GLY A 219 -9.56 -61.99 -6.97
N LEU A 220 -8.76 -63.01 -7.29
CA LEU A 220 -8.71 -64.28 -6.55
C LEU A 220 -7.57 -64.34 -5.53
N ILE A 221 -6.45 -63.69 -5.85
CA ILE A 221 -5.23 -63.64 -5.03
C ILE A 221 -4.57 -62.25 -5.12
N PRO A 222 -3.63 -61.90 -4.23
CA PRO A 222 -2.80 -60.70 -4.39
C PRO A 222 -1.96 -60.77 -5.66
N TYR A 223 -2.44 -60.07 -6.69
CA TYR A 223 -1.93 -60.13 -8.06
C TYR A 223 -2.06 -58.75 -8.72
N GLY A 224 -1.11 -58.40 -9.58
CA GLY A 224 -1.24 -57.26 -10.49
C GLY A 224 -0.25 -57.30 -11.65
N PRO A 225 -0.63 -56.88 -12.87
CA PRO A 225 0.31 -56.77 -13.97
C PRO A 225 1.31 -55.63 -13.75
N LEU A 226 2.58 -55.82 -14.14
CA LEU A 226 3.53 -54.72 -14.17
C LEU A 226 3.13 -53.75 -15.31
N GLN A 227 2.79 -52.52 -14.92
CA GLN A 227 2.26 -51.50 -15.83
C GLN A 227 3.32 -50.48 -16.26
N THR A 228 3.31 -50.16 -17.55
CA THR A 228 3.92 -48.95 -18.12
C THR A 228 2.94 -47.77 -18.04
N VAL A 229 3.41 -46.55 -18.32
CA VAL A 229 2.52 -45.38 -18.46
C VAL A 229 1.45 -45.58 -19.53
N GLN A 230 1.76 -46.30 -20.62
CA GLN A 230 0.80 -46.63 -21.68
C GLN A 230 -0.29 -47.59 -21.20
N ASP A 231 0.06 -48.54 -20.32
CA ASP A 231 -0.91 -49.42 -19.67
C ASP A 231 -1.81 -48.61 -18.73
N MET A 232 -1.22 -47.75 -17.90
CA MET A 232 -1.96 -46.89 -16.95
C MET A 232 -2.98 -45.97 -17.65
N ILE A 233 -2.64 -45.43 -18.83
CA ILE A 233 -3.57 -44.58 -19.61
C ILE A 233 -4.83 -45.35 -20.02
N LYS A 234 -4.71 -46.65 -20.28
CA LYS A 234 -5.80 -47.52 -20.73
C LYS A 234 -6.51 -48.23 -19.58
N ASP A 235 -6.01 -48.07 -18.36
CA ASP A 235 -6.45 -48.84 -17.21
C ASP A 235 -7.82 -48.34 -16.69
N PRO A 236 -8.83 -49.23 -16.54
CA PRO A 236 -10.16 -48.85 -16.04
C PRO A 236 -10.16 -48.26 -14.63
N HIS A 237 -9.27 -48.70 -13.74
CA HIS A 237 -9.14 -48.11 -12.41
C HIS A 237 -8.59 -46.69 -12.50
N VAL A 238 -7.55 -46.44 -13.29
CA VAL A 238 -6.99 -45.10 -13.49
C VAL A 238 -8.05 -44.13 -14.03
N ALA A 239 -8.85 -44.58 -15.01
CA ALA A 239 -9.97 -43.81 -15.55
C ALA A 239 -11.06 -43.56 -14.50
N ALA A 240 -11.56 -44.61 -13.82
CA ALA A 240 -12.59 -44.49 -12.80
C ALA A 240 -12.17 -43.61 -11.61
N ARG A 241 -10.87 -43.62 -11.30
CA ARG A 241 -10.27 -42.82 -10.22
C ARG A 241 -9.80 -41.46 -10.68
N ASN A 242 -9.94 -41.08 -11.95
CA ASN A 242 -9.45 -39.81 -12.51
C ASN A 242 -8.02 -39.48 -12.05
N MET A 243 -7.10 -40.45 -12.18
CA MET A 243 -5.72 -40.30 -11.71
C MET A 243 -4.77 -39.68 -12.75
N LEU A 244 -5.26 -39.47 -13.97
CA LEU A 244 -4.57 -38.72 -15.02
C LEU A 244 -5.45 -37.54 -15.44
N SER A 245 -5.01 -36.33 -15.12
CA SER A 245 -5.69 -35.09 -15.47
C SER A 245 -5.14 -34.52 -16.77
N THR A 246 -6.00 -33.83 -17.50
CA THR A 246 -5.60 -33.02 -18.67
C THR A 246 -5.67 -31.55 -18.27
N ILE A 247 -4.57 -30.82 -18.44
CA ILE A 247 -4.48 -29.37 -18.16
C ILE A 247 -4.09 -28.63 -19.43
N ALA A 248 -4.48 -27.36 -19.54
CA ALA A 248 -4.10 -26.54 -20.68
C ALA A 248 -2.57 -26.43 -20.78
N ASN A 249 -2.07 -26.34 -22.01
CA ASN A 249 -0.67 -26.05 -22.27
C ASN A 249 -0.57 -24.58 -22.70
N PRO A 250 0.01 -23.68 -21.87
CA PRO A 250 0.06 -22.25 -22.17
C PRO A 250 0.93 -21.88 -23.39
N ASP A 251 1.76 -22.82 -23.87
CA ASP A 251 2.66 -22.62 -25.01
C ASP A 251 2.12 -23.27 -26.29
N ASN A 252 1.19 -24.23 -26.17
CA ASN A 252 0.52 -24.86 -27.30
C ASN A 252 -0.91 -25.30 -26.90
N PRO A 253 -1.92 -24.42 -27.06
CA PRO A 253 -3.30 -24.70 -26.65
C PRO A 253 -3.92 -25.95 -27.29
N ASP A 254 -3.49 -26.32 -28.50
CA ASP A 254 -3.99 -27.50 -29.22
C ASP A 254 -3.42 -28.82 -28.69
N ARG A 255 -2.41 -28.76 -27.81
CA ARG A 255 -1.74 -29.93 -27.21
C ARG A 255 -1.71 -29.80 -25.69
N PRO A 256 -2.84 -30.09 -25.01
CA PRO A 256 -2.90 -30.02 -23.56
C PRO A 256 -1.94 -31.05 -22.92
N TRP A 257 -1.50 -30.76 -21.71
CA TRP A 257 -0.63 -31.65 -20.96
C TRP A 257 -1.44 -32.68 -20.18
N ARG A 258 -0.88 -33.89 -20.09
CA ARG A 258 -1.37 -34.93 -19.19
C ARG A 258 -0.49 -34.98 -17.95
N VAL A 259 -1.10 -34.92 -16.78
CA VAL A 259 -0.41 -34.90 -15.49
C VAL A 259 -1.03 -35.91 -14.54
N ALA A 260 -0.24 -36.41 -13.58
CA ALA A 260 -0.78 -37.21 -12.48
C ALA A 260 -1.67 -36.35 -11.58
N SER A 261 -2.81 -36.88 -11.17
CA SER A 261 -3.78 -36.17 -10.31
C SER A 261 -3.51 -36.43 -8.83
N ASN A 262 -4.10 -35.60 -7.96
CA ASN A 262 -4.05 -35.81 -6.51
C ASN A 262 -4.81 -37.09 -6.13
N PRO A 263 -4.17 -38.05 -5.42
CA PRO A 263 -4.81 -39.31 -5.04
C PRO A 263 -5.84 -39.18 -3.91
N LEU A 264 -5.79 -38.09 -3.12
CA LEU A 264 -6.68 -37.86 -1.98
C LEU A 264 -8.12 -37.68 -2.43
N ARG A 265 -9.08 -38.19 -1.64
CA ARG A 265 -10.51 -37.96 -1.85
C ARG A 265 -11.15 -37.58 -0.53
N PHE A 266 -11.69 -36.38 -0.44
CA PHE A 266 -12.38 -35.92 0.76
C PHE A 266 -13.88 -36.18 0.59
N GLY A 267 -14.54 -36.65 1.65
CA GLY A 267 -15.98 -36.92 1.63
C GLY A 267 -16.85 -35.67 1.59
N ALA A 268 -16.34 -34.54 2.11
CA ALA A 268 -17.09 -33.29 2.24
C ALA A 268 -16.57 -32.15 1.34
N ALA A 269 -15.33 -32.24 0.85
CA ALA A 269 -14.71 -31.18 0.07
C ALA A 269 -14.33 -31.68 -1.33
N PRO A 270 -14.72 -30.99 -2.41
CA PRO A 270 -14.22 -31.34 -3.73
C PRO A 270 -12.71 -31.09 -3.80
N LEU A 271 -12.00 -31.87 -4.61
CA LEU A 271 -10.62 -31.53 -4.94
C LEU A 271 -10.61 -30.28 -5.84
N PRO A 272 -9.58 -29.41 -5.71
CA PRO A 272 -9.37 -28.33 -6.66
C PRO A 272 -9.23 -28.86 -8.08
N THR A 273 -9.78 -28.13 -9.05
CA THR A 273 -9.54 -28.41 -10.47
C THR A 273 -8.07 -28.14 -10.78
N PRO A 274 -7.35 -29.09 -11.38
CA PRO A 274 -5.97 -28.88 -11.80
C PRO A 274 -5.86 -27.72 -12.79
N ALA A 275 -4.88 -26.84 -12.58
CA ALA A 275 -4.60 -25.70 -13.44
C ALA A 275 -3.19 -25.80 -14.00
N SER A 276 -2.95 -25.15 -15.13
CA SER A 276 -1.62 -24.98 -15.69
C SER A 276 -0.75 -24.14 -14.76
N PRO A 277 0.56 -24.43 -14.64
CA PRO A 277 1.47 -23.56 -13.90
C PRO A 277 1.44 -22.13 -14.49
N PRO A 278 1.51 -21.09 -13.66
CA PRO A 278 1.50 -19.72 -14.13
C PRO A 278 2.77 -19.41 -14.94
N LYS A 279 2.65 -18.53 -15.94
CA LYS A 279 3.82 -17.96 -16.63
C LYS A 279 4.58 -17.06 -15.66
N LEU A 280 5.88 -16.85 -15.93
CA LEU A 280 6.70 -15.93 -15.15
C LEU A 280 6.04 -14.53 -15.13
N GLY A 281 5.76 -14.02 -13.93
CA GLY A 281 5.14 -12.70 -13.72
C GLY A 281 3.64 -12.61 -13.98
N ALA A 282 2.94 -13.73 -14.26
CA ALA A 282 1.53 -13.73 -14.60
C ALA A 282 0.62 -13.08 -13.54
N ASP A 283 1.01 -13.12 -12.27
CA ASP A 283 0.24 -12.59 -11.14
C ASP A 283 0.86 -11.32 -10.51
N ASN A 284 1.80 -10.65 -11.19
CA ASN A 284 2.45 -9.45 -10.65
C ASN A 284 1.44 -8.37 -10.26
N ASP A 285 0.46 -8.09 -11.11
CA ASP A 285 -0.58 -7.08 -10.82
C ASP A 285 -1.39 -7.44 -9.57
N ARG A 286 -1.56 -8.73 -9.27
CA ARG A 286 -2.30 -9.19 -8.08
C ARG A 286 -1.51 -8.97 -6.79
N TYR A 287 -0.20 -9.24 -6.80
CA TYR A 287 0.62 -9.29 -5.58
C TYR A 287 1.51 -8.07 -5.37
N LEU A 288 1.82 -7.31 -6.43
CA LEU A 288 2.66 -6.11 -6.37
C LEU A 288 1.84 -4.81 -6.33
N THR A 289 0.51 -4.88 -6.49
CA THR A 289 -0.35 -3.72 -6.24
C THR A 289 -0.40 -3.45 -4.73
N PRO A 290 0.04 -2.27 -4.26
CA PRO A 290 -0.04 -1.93 -2.84
C PRO A 290 -1.48 -2.03 -2.35
N ALA A 291 -1.67 -2.51 -1.12
CA ALA A 291 -2.98 -2.45 -0.49
C ALA A 291 -3.47 -0.98 -0.51
N PRO A 292 -4.75 -0.72 -0.84
CA PRO A 292 -5.26 0.64 -0.79
C PRO A 292 -5.09 1.18 0.63
N PRO A 293 -4.76 2.47 0.78
CA PRO A 293 -4.71 3.07 2.10
C PRO A 293 -6.07 2.91 2.79
N PRO A 294 -6.09 2.78 4.13
CA PRO A 294 -7.33 2.65 4.88
C PRO A 294 -8.27 3.83 4.59
N SER A 295 -9.57 3.56 4.49
CA SER A 295 -10.57 4.61 4.25
C SER A 295 -10.67 5.55 5.45
N MET A 296 -10.56 6.86 5.21
CA MET A 296 -10.81 7.87 6.25
C MET A 296 -12.29 7.90 6.65
N SER A 297 -12.56 8.11 7.94
CA SER A 297 -13.92 8.39 8.42
C SER A 297 -14.43 9.73 7.88
N ASP A 298 -15.74 9.96 7.86
CA ASP A 298 -16.30 11.25 7.42
C ASP A 298 -15.90 12.41 8.33
N GLN A 299 -15.65 12.12 9.61
CA GLN A 299 -15.11 13.09 10.57
C GLN A 299 -13.67 13.49 10.20
N ASP A 300 -12.81 12.53 9.89
CA ASP A 300 -11.42 12.80 9.49
C ASP A 300 -11.36 13.55 8.15
N LYS A 301 -12.24 13.22 7.19
CA LYS A 301 -12.36 13.98 5.93
C LYS A 301 -12.74 15.43 6.18
N LYS A 302 -13.64 15.70 7.12
CA LYS A 302 -14.03 17.07 7.49
C LYS A 302 -12.86 17.80 8.12
N ALA A 303 -12.18 17.20 9.09
CA ALA A 303 -11.00 17.78 9.74
C ALA A 303 -9.88 18.05 8.73
N LEU A 304 -9.64 17.15 7.77
CA LEU A 304 -8.66 17.32 6.72
C LEU A 304 -9.02 18.48 5.78
N ARG A 305 -10.29 18.63 5.40
CA ARG A 305 -10.76 19.79 4.60
C ARG A 305 -10.60 21.11 5.36
N GLU A 306 -10.87 21.14 6.66
CA GLU A 306 -10.65 22.32 7.50
C GLU A 306 -9.15 22.68 7.58
N ALA A 307 -8.28 21.67 7.70
CA ALA A 307 -6.83 21.85 7.66
C ALA A 307 -6.36 22.43 6.31
N PHE A 308 -6.83 21.87 5.18
CA PHE A 308 -6.53 22.41 3.85
C PHE A 308 -7.04 23.85 3.67
N GLY A 309 -8.20 24.19 4.24
CA GLY A 309 -8.75 25.54 4.22
C GLY A 309 -7.92 26.58 4.99
N SER A 310 -6.92 26.14 5.78
CA SER A 310 -5.99 27.04 6.47
C SER A 310 -4.89 27.58 5.56
N PHE A 311 -4.77 27.08 4.31
CA PHE A 311 -3.92 27.68 3.30
C PHE A 311 -4.70 28.75 2.54
N ALA A 312 -4.27 30.02 2.68
CA ALA A 312 -4.86 31.13 1.94
C ALA A 312 -4.46 31.05 0.47
N THR A 313 -5.44 31.13 -0.43
CA THR A 313 -5.24 30.93 -1.88
C THR A 313 -5.85 32.07 -2.68
N GLY A 314 -5.30 32.34 -3.86
CA GLY A 314 -6.01 33.12 -4.89
C GLY A 314 -7.07 32.27 -5.57
N ILE A 315 -8.09 32.91 -6.15
CA ILE A 315 -9.15 32.22 -6.86
C ILE A 315 -8.93 32.33 -8.37
N THR A 316 -9.12 31.21 -9.07
CA THR A 316 -9.09 31.16 -10.53
C THR A 316 -10.40 30.59 -11.10
N VAL A 317 -10.71 30.94 -12.34
CA VAL A 317 -11.68 30.22 -13.17
C VAL A 317 -10.94 29.52 -14.28
N VAL A 318 -11.10 28.21 -14.34
CA VAL A 318 -10.54 27.38 -15.41
C VAL A 318 -11.64 27.13 -16.44
N ALA A 319 -11.35 27.37 -17.72
CA ALA A 319 -12.29 27.22 -18.81
C ALA A 319 -11.70 26.44 -19.99
N THR A 320 -12.56 25.78 -20.76
CA THR A 320 -12.24 25.06 -21.99
C THR A 320 -13.47 25.03 -22.90
N ARG A 321 -13.35 24.37 -24.05
CA ARG A 321 -14.44 24.15 -25.00
C ARG A 321 -14.66 22.67 -25.28
N GLN A 322 -15.92 22.30 -25.49
CA GLN A 322 -16.31 21.03 -26.08
C GLN A 322 -16.09 21.06 -27.60
N ALA A 323 -16.10 19.88 -28.23
CA ALA A 323 -15.91 19.75 -29.68
C ALA A 323 -16.99 20.48 -30.51
N ASP A 324 -18.19 20.68 -29.94
CA ASP A 324 -19.29 21.46 -30.53
C ASP A 324 -19.16 22.97 -30.31
N GLY A 325 -18.06 23.43 -29.69
CA GLY A 325 -17.81 24.82 -29.35
C GLY A 325 -18.40 25.28 -28.02
N THR A 326 -19.20 24.46 -27.33
CA THR A 326 -19.82 24.81 -26.04
C THR A 326 -18.75 25.07 -24.97
N ARG A 327 -18.83 26.22 -24.30
CA ARG A 327 -17.87 26.60 -23.26
C ARG A 327 -18.14 25.85 -21.94
N ARG A 328 -17.09 25.40 -21.27
CA ARG A 328 -17.16 24.72 -19.96
C ARG A 328 -16.12 25.30 -19.03
N GLY A 329 -16.44 25.38 -17.74
CA GLY A 329 -15.49 25.89 -16.76
C GLY A 329 -15.96 25.69 -15.32
N PHE A 330 -15.02 25.89 -14.40
CA PHE A 330 -15.23 25.78 -12.97
C PHE A 330 -14.28 26.70 -12.21
N THR A 331 -14.63 26.99 -10.95
CA THR A 331 -13.76 27.72 -10.03
C THR A 331 -12.74 26.77 -9.43
N ALA A 332 -11.47 27.15 -9.44
CA ALA A 332 -10.37 26.42 -8.82
C ALA A 332 -9.52 27.37 -7.98
N ASN A 333 -9.17 26.95 -6.77
CA ASN A 333 -8.17 27.62 -5.94
C ASN A 333 -6.86 26.80 -5.83
N SER A 334 -6.77 25.70 -6.57
CA SER A 334 -5.61 24.80 -6.62
C SER A 334 -4.58 25.20 -7.68
N PHE A 335 -4.59 26.46 -8.14
CA PHE A 335 -3.67 26.91 -9.18
C PHE A 335 -2.25 27.01 -8.62
N THR A 336 -1.26 26.54 -9.39
CA THR A 336 0.16 26.67 -9.02
C THR A 336 1.03 26.78 -10.27
N SER A 337 2.00 27.69 -10.26
CA SER A 337 3.09 27.74 -11.25
C SER A 337 4.06 26.58 -11.02
N VAL A 338 4.37 25.81 -12.06
CA VAL A 338 5.18 24.58 -11.95
C VAL A 338 6.61 24.80 -12.44
N SER A 339 6.78 25.43 -13.60
CA SER A 339 8.10 25.68 -14.18
C SER A 339 8.07 26.95 -15.02
N LEU A 340 9.23 27.60 -15.13
CA LEU A 340 9.46 28.71 -16.06
C LEU A 340 9.98 28.22 -17.41
N ASP A 341 10.71 27.09 -17.46
CA ASP A 341 11.22 26.49 -18.70
C ASP A 341 11.11 24.95 -18.63
N PRO A 342 10.23 24.31 -19.42
CA PRO A 342 9.17 24.96 -20.19
C PRO A 342 8.16 25.67 -19.26
N PRO A 343 7.40 26.67 -19.72
CA PRO A 343 6.45 27.39 -18.88
C PRO A 343 5.24 26.49 -18.57
N LEU A 344 5.14 26.03 -17.32
CA LEU A 344 4.12 25.07 -16.89
C LEU A 344 3.29 25.61 -15.71
N VAL A 345 2.00 25.29 -15.72
CA VAL A 345 1.07 25.49 -14.60
C VAL A 345 0.32 24.20 -14.29
N LEU A 346 -0.20 24.08 -13.07
CA LEU A 346 -1.12 23.00 -12.70
C LEU A 346 -2.40 23.53 -12.07
N ILE A 347 -3.48 22.77 -12.27
CA ILE A 347 -4.78 22.92 -11.60
C ILE A 347 -5.34 21.53 -11.29
N CYS A 348 -6.16 21.42 -10.25
CA CYS A 348 -6.81 20.17 -9.87
C CYS A 348 -8.30 20.27 -10.23
N ILE A 349 -8.86 19.18 -10.74
CA ILE A 349 -10.29 19.05 -11.02
C ILE A 349 -10.85 17.80 -10.34
N ALA A 350 -11.96 17.98 -9.62
CA ALA A 350 -12.66 16.87 -8.98
C ALA A 350 -13.25 15.94 -10.06
N LYS A 351 -13.11 14.62 -9.88
CA LYS A 351 -13.71 13.63 -10.79
C LYS A 351 -15.24 13.69 -10.80
N THR A 352 -15.85 14.28 -9.77
CA THR A 352 -17.29 14.52 -9.66
C THR A 352 -17.77 15.80 -10.36
N ALA A 353 -16.85 16.64 -10.86
CA ALA A 353 -17.23 17.86 -11.55
C ALA A 353 -17.88 17.55 -12.90
N LEU A 354 -18.99 18.22 -13.23
CA LEU A 354 -19.68 18.07 -14.52
C LEU A 354 -18.78 18.36 -15.74
N SER A 355 -17.72 19.15 -15.54
CA SER A 355 -16.75 19.50 -16.58
C SER A 355 -15.60 18.49 -16.71
N TYR A 356 -15.49 17.48 -15.84
CA TYR A 356 -14.35 16.56 -15.77
C TYR A 356 -14.03 15.91 -17.12
N GLU A 357 -15.02 15.24 -17.74
CA GLU A 357 -14.81 14.55 -19.02
C GLU A 357 -14.39 15.49 -20.14
N VAL A 358 -14.85 16.73 -20.10
CA VAL A 358 -14.51 17.74 -21.11
C VAL A 358 -13.05 18.16 -20.97
N PHE A 359 -12.60 18.45 -19.75
CA PHE A 359 -11.19 18.79 -19.50
C PHE A 359 -10.25 17.60 -19.77
N ARG A 360 -10.72 16.37 -19.54
CA ARG A 360 -9.97 15.14 -19.86
C ARG A 360 -9.77 14.99 -21.37
N ALA A 361 -10.81 15.25 -22.16
CA ALA A 361 -10.78 15.11 -23.61
C ALA A 361 -10.14 16.31 -24.33
N SER A 362 -10.21 17.50 -23.75
CA SER A 362 -9.71 18.71 -24.40
C SER A 362 -8.18 18.79 -24.44
N ALA A 363 -7.66 19.32 -25.54
CA ALA A 363 -6.22 19.55 -25.74
C ALA A 363 -5.77 20.89 -25.13
N CYS A 364 -6.69 21.86 -24.97
CA CYS A 364 -6.38 23.20 -24.50
C CYS A 364 -7.35 23.66 -23.40
N PHE A 365 -6.86 24.51 -22.52
CA PHE A 365 -7.67 25.18 -21.51
C PHE A 365 -7.09 26.55 -21.18
N SER A 366 -7.86 27.37 -20.49
CA SER A 366 -7.44 28.67 -19.98
C SER A 366 -7.60 28.75 -18.47
N VAL A 367 -6.68 29.41 -17.79
CA VAL A 367 -6.75 29.74 -16.36
C VAL A 367 -6.85 31.26 -16.23
N ASN A 368 -7.88 31.74 -15.53
CA ASN A 368 -8.15 33.17 -15.34
C ASN A 368 -8.05 33.48 -13.84
N VAL A 369 -7.04 34.25 -13.42
CA VAL A 369 -6.80 34.66 -12.03
C VAL A 369 -7.69 35.85 -11.69
N LEU A 370 -8.56 35.71 -10.69
CA LEU A 370 -9.62 36.68 -10.42
C LEU A 370 -9.16 37.86 -9.57
N SER A 371 -9.70 39.04 -9.88
CA SER A 371 -9.65 40.21 -9.01
C SER A 371 -10.78 40.21 -7.97
N ASP A 372 -10.64 40.99 -6.91
CA ASP A 372 -11.63 41.09 -5.82
C ASP A 372 -13.03 41.54 -6.29
N ALA A 373 -13.09 42.28 -7.40
CA ALA A 373 -14.34 42.67 -8.07
C ALA A 373 -15.10 41.50 -8.72
N GLN A 374 -14.50 40.32 -8.87
CA GLN A 374 -15.06 39.17 -9.62
C GLN A 374 -15.57 38.04 -8.71
N ARG A 375 -16.04 38.40 -7.50
CA ARG A 375 -16.57 37.43 -6.52
C ARG A 375 -17.81 36.69 -7.03
N ASP A 376 -18.71 37.40 -7.69
CA ASP A 376 -19.91 36.85 -8.33
C ASP A 376 -19.57 35.79 -9.37
N ILE A 377 -18.58 36.04 -10.23
CA ILE A 377 -18.07 35.09 -11.22
C ILE A 377 -17.56 33.81 -10.54
N SER A 378 -16.76 33.93 -9.48
CA SER A 378 -16.29 32.77 -8.71
C SER A 378 -17.45 31.90 -8.18
N GLN A 379 -18.50 32.52 -7.62
CA GLN A 379 -19.64 31.80 -7.06
C GLN A 379 -20.44 31.06 -8.14
N ILE A 380 -20.66 31.69 -9.29
CA ILE A 380 -21.37 31.07 -10.42
C ILE A 380 -20.60 29.86 -10.94
N PHE A 381 -19.28 29.99 -11.11
CA PHE A 381 -18.45 28.92 -11.64
C PHE A 381 -18.23 27.77 -10.66
N ALA A 382 -18.37 28.02 -9.35
CA ALA A 382 -18.41 27.00 -8.30
C ALA A 382 -19.76 26.25 -8.24
N SER A 383 -20.85 26.85 -8.75
CA SER A 383 -22.18 26.23 -8.76
C SER A 383 -22.38 25.22 -9.91
N GLN A 384 -23.54 24.57 -9.95
CA GLN A 384 -23.97 23.71 -11.08
C GLN A 384 -24.86 24.45 -12.10
N ALA A 385 -24.88 25.78 -12.11
CA ALA A 385 -25.68 26.55 -13.07
C ALA A 385 -25.35 26.16 -14.53
N ALA A 386 -26.37 26.10 -15.40
CA ALA A 386 -26.20 25.79 -16.82
C ALA A 386 -25.60 26.96 -17.61
N ASN A 387 -25.97 28.19 -17.24
CA ASN A 387 -25.69 29.42 -17.99
C ASN A 387 -24.49 30.21 -17.41
N LYS A 388 -23.40 29.51 -17.05
CA LYS A 388 -22.25 30.14 -16.36
C LYS A 388 -21.57 31.24 -17.18
N PHE A 389 -21.63 31.15 -18.50
CA PHE A 389 -20.92 32.05 -19.40
C PHE A 389 -21.70 33.31 -19.79
N ASP A 390 -22.96 33.45 -19.35
CA ASP A 390 -23.84 34.57 -19.71
C ASP A 390 -23.51 35.86 -18.95
N LEU A 391 -22.92 35.73 -17.76
CA LEU A 391 -22.63 36.85 -16.84
C LEU A 391 -21.21 37.41 -16.98
N GLY A 392 -20.35 36.74 -17.75
CA GLY A 392 -18.94 37.13 -17.90
C GLY A 392 -18.67 37.87 -19.21
N ARG A 393 -17.74 38.83 -19.15
CA ARG A 393 -17.18 39.46 -20.36
C ARG A 393 -16.09 38.56 -20.93
N TRP A 394 -16.48 37.54 -21.69
CA TRP A 394 -15.56 36.56 -22.28
C TRP A 394 -15.05 36.98 -23.66
N SER A 395 -13.77 36.76 -23.93
CA SER A 395 -13.15 36.83 -25.26
C SER A 395 -12.58 35.49 -25.69
N ASN A 396 -12.29 35.32 -26.98
CA ASN A 396 -11.57 34.16 -27.48
C ASN A 396 -10.08 34.51 -27.54
N GLY A 397 -9.26 33.75 -26.83
CA GLY A 397 -7.81 33.84 -26.93
C GLY A 397 -7.23 32.87 -27.96
N THR A 398 -5.92 32.65 -27.88
CA THR A 398 -5.20 31.61 -28.63
C THR A 398 -5.91 30.24 -28.52
N ALA A 399 -5.96 29.49 -29.63
CA ALA A 399 -6.72 28.24 -29.77
C ALA A 399 -8.22 28.36 -29.42
N GLU A 400 -8.79 29.56 -29.60
CA GLU A 400 -10.19 29.92 -29.29
C GLU A 400 -10.60 29.72 -27.82
N MET A 401 -9.63 29.59 -26.91
CA MET A 401 -9.94 29.33 -25.50
C MET A 401 -10.70 30.51 -24.85
N PRO A 402 -11.71 30.25 -23.99
CA PRO A 402 -12.47 31.32 -23.35
C PRO A 402 -11.63 32.06 -22.31
N VAL A 403 -11.34 33.33 -22.55
CA VAL A 403 -10.58 34.18 -21.63
C VAL A 403 -11.52 35.20 -20.99
N LEU A 404 -11.43 35.36 -19.68
CA LEU A 404 -12.22 36.31 -18.91
C LEU A 404 -11.55 37.69 -18.96
N ARG A 405 -12.29 38.71 -19.42
CA ARG A 405 -11.82 40.10 -19.36
C ARG A 405 -11.80 40.57 -17.90
N ASP A 406 -10.91 41.52 -17.62
CA ASP A 406 -10.74 42.13 -16.30
C ASP A 406 -10.19 41.19 -15.21
N ALA A 407 -9.82 39.96 -15.57
CA ALA A 407 -9.01 39.07 -14.73
C ALA A 407 -7.58 39.61 -14.58
N LEU A 408 -6.96 39.40 -13.42
CA LEU A 408 -5.60 39.87 -13.12
C LEU A 408 -4.54 39.21 -14.01
N ALA A 409 -4.75 37.94 -14.34
CA ALA A 409 -3.91 37.23 -15.27
C ALA A 409 -4.71 36.15 -15.99
N ASN A 410 -4.37 35.92 -17.25
CA ASN A 410 -4.95 34.88 -18.08
C ASN A 410 -3.81 34.04 -18.65
N PHE A 411 -3.92 32.72 -18.55
CA PHE A 411 -2.98 31.76 -19.13
C PHE A 411 -3.75 30.84 -20.07
N ILE A 412 -3.31 30.72 -21.31
CA ILE A 412 -3.83 29.74 -22.26
C ILE A 412 -2.83 28.61 -22.31
N CYS A 413 -3.29 27.39 -22.06
CA CYS A 413 -2.46 26.24 -21.85
C CYS A 413 -2.81 25.10 -22.81
N GLN A 414 -1.79 24.46 -23.36
CA GLN A 414 -1.90 23.13 -23.94
C GLN A 414 -1.77 22.09 -22.83
N ARG A 415 -2.61 21.07 -22.81
CA ARG A 415 -2.50 19.98 -21.84
C ARG A 415 -1.24 19.17 -22.11
N GLU A 416 -0.31 19.20 -21.15
CA GLU A 416 0.95 18.46 -21.18
C GLU A 416 0.76 17.07 -20.54
N ASN A 417 0.13 17.03 -19.36
CA ASN A 417 -0.06 15.79 -18.61
C ASN A 417 -1.35 15.81 -17.78
N LEU A 418 -1.85 14.62 -17.46
CA LEU A 418 -2.98 14.39 -16.57
C LEU A 418 -2.60 13.30 -15.57
N VAL A 419 -2.48 13.66 -14.30
CA VAL A 419 -2.03 12.75 -13.24
C VAL A 419 -3.21 12.41 -12.32
N ASP A 420 -3.38 11.14 -11.98
CA ASP A 420 -4.39 10.71 -11.01
C ASP A 420 -4.00 11.15 -9.60
N GLY A 421 -4.91 11.84 -8.90
CA GLY A 421 -4.70 12.36 -7.54
C GLY A 421 -5.72 11.83 -6.54
N GLY A 422 -6.34 10.67 -6.78
CA GLY A 422 -7.40 10.14 -5.93
C GLY A 422 -8.80 10.58 -6.37
N ASP A 423 -9.50 11.41 -5.59
CA ASP A 423 -10.82 11.94 -5.96
C ASP A 423 -10.75 13.15 -6.92
N HIS A 424 -9.53 13.62 -7.22
CA HIS A 424 -9.22 14.64 -8.21
C HIS A 424 -8.24 14.09 -9.25
N VAL A 425 -8.08 14.83 -10.35
CA VAL A 425 -6.92 14.71 -11.25
C VAL A 425 -6.16 16.03 -11.28
N ILE A 426 -4.84 15.94 -11.44
CA ILE A 426 -3.94 17.09 -11.61
C ILE A 426 -3.77 17.29 -13.12
N LEU A 427 -4.23 18.44 -13.61
CA LEU A 427 -4.07 18.87 -14.99
C LEU A 427 -2.84 19.78 -15.07
N ILE A 428 -1.81 19.31 -15.78
CA ILE A 428 -0.59 20.09 -16.03
C ILE A 428 -0.68 20.65 -17.45
N GLY A 429 -0.54 21.98 -17.57
CA GLY A 429 -0.61 22.68 -18.84
C GLY A 429 0.65 23.47 -19.15
N ARG A 430 1.09 23.40 -20.41
CA ARG A 430 2.14 24.26 -20.97
C ARG A 430 1.52 25.57 -21.44
N VAL A 431 2.02 26.69 -20.92
CA VAL A 431 1.53 28.02 -21.28
C VAL A 431 1.93 28.34 -22.72
N LEU A 432 0.94 28.62 -23.56
CA LEU A 432 1.09 29.05 -24.95
C LEU A 432 1.03 30.57 -25.08
N ASP A 433 0.19 31.21 -24.26
CA ASP A 433 -0.10 32.64 -24.32
C ASP A 433 -0.52 33.13 -22.93
N MET A 434 -0.19 34.37 -22.59
CA MET A 434 -0.54 34.97 -21.30
C MET A 434 -0.77 36.48 -21.37
N GLN A 435 -1.64 36.97 -20.49
CA GLN A 435 -1.87 38.39 -20.26
C GLN A 435 -1.93 38.66 -18.77
N SER A 436 -1.50 39.84 -18.33
CA SER A 436 -1.61 40.28 -16.94
C SER A 436 -1.92 41.77 -16.83
N GLN A 437 -2.54 42.14 -15.72
CA GLN A 437 -2.88 43.52 -15.36
C GLN A 437 -2.77 43.73 -13.84
N GLN A 438 -2.71 44.99 -13.40
CA GLN A 438 -2.68 45.32 -11.98
C GLN A 438 -4.09 45.31 -11.37
N GLY A 439 -4.18 44.99 -10.07
CA GLY A 439 -5.41 45.03 -9.29
C GLY A 439 -5.30 44.22 -8.00
N ALA A 440 -6.32 44.29 -7.15
CA ALA A 440 -6.37 43.52 -5.90
C ALA A 440 -6.87 42.09 -6.16
N PRO A 441 -6.22 41.04 -5.63
CA PRO A 441 -6.61 39.65 -5.88
C PRO A 441 -7.80 39.24 -5.03
N LEU A 442 -8.66 38.39 -5.59
CA LEU A 442 -9.67 37.68 -4.83
C LEU A 442 -9.04 36.49 -4.10
N GLY A 443 -8.99 36.57 -2.79
CA GLY A 443 -8.49 35.53 -1.90
C GLY A 443 -9.60 34.61 -1.36
N TYR A 444 -9.21 33.39 -0.99
CA TYR A 444 -10.04 32.41 -0.29
C TYR A 444 -9.29 31.81 0.91
N PHE A 445 -9.88 31.87 2.10
CA PHE A 445 -9.31 31.38 3.35
C PHE A 445 -10.41 30.89 4.29
N LYS A 446 -10.26 29.69 4.85
CA LYS A 446 -11.22 29.04 5.77
C LYS A 446 -12.67 29.12 5.28
N GLY A 447 -12.91 28.87 3.99
CA GLY A 447 -14.24 28.89 3.41
C GLY A 447 -14.81 30.29 3.09
N ASN A 448 -14.02 31.35 3.27
CA ASN A 448 -14.46 32.73 3.12
C ASN A 448 -13.61 33.48 2.09
N TYR A 449 -14.26 34.40 1.38
CA TYR A 449 -13.58 35.32 0.45
C TYR A 449 -12.89 36.45 1.23
N PHE A 450 -11.72 36.88 0.76
CA PHE A 450 -11.03 38.07 1.26
C PHE A 450 -10.35 38.82 0.10
N SER A 451 -9.94 40.07 0.31
CA SER A 451 -9.13 40.83 -0.65
C SER A 451 -7.79 41.19 0.00
N VAL A 452 -6.70 41.08 -0.75
CA VAL A 452 -5.36 41.52 -0.29
C VAL A 452 -5.24 42.99 -0.65
N GLY A 453 -5.76 43.83 0.25
CA GLY A 453 -5.91 45.27 0.07
C GLY A 453 -6.65 45.87 1.26
N LEU A 454 -5.94 45.94 2.40
CA LEU A 454 -6.14 46.79 3.58
C LEU A 454 -7.55 46.91 4.23
N ASP A 455 -7.60 46.50 5.50
CA ASP A 455 -8.34 47.08 6.63
C ASP A 455 -9.79 46.69 6.93
N GLN A 456 -10.66 46.36 5.97
CA GLN A 456 -12.09 46.23 6.29
C GLN A 456 -12.57 44.95 7.03
N PRO A 457 -12.05 43.73 6.74
CA PRO A 457 -12.62 42.51 7.34
C PRO A 457 -12.44 42.42 8.86
N LEU A 458 -11.28 42.86 9.36
CA LEU A 458 -10.98 42.89 10.81
C LEU A 458 -11.86 43.90 11.55
N ILE A 459 -12.09 45.09 10.99
CA ILE A 459 -12.95 46.12 11.59
C ILE A 459 -14.42 45.67 11.63
N SER A 460 -14.89 45.02 10.56
CA SER A 460 -16.28 44.57 10.45
C SER A 460 -16.64 43.42 11.41
N ALA A 461 -15.65 42.61 11.79
CA ALA A 461 -15.82 41.56 12.79
C ALA A 461 -15.89 42.13 14.21
N VAL A 462 -15.11 43.17 14.51
CA VAL A 462 -15.03 43.82 15.82
C VAL A 462 -16.23 44.74 16.10
N ALA A 463 -16.76 45.41 15.08
CA ALA A 463 -17.94 46.29 15.22
C ALA A 463 -19.25 45.55 15.55
N LYS A 464 -19.30 44.21 15.43
CA LYS A 464 -20.48 43.41 15.73
C LYS A 464 -20.56 42.90 17.18
N SER A 465 -19.49 43.04 17.97
CA SER A 465 -19.34 42.35 19.25
C SER A 465 -19.24 43.25 20.49
N GLY A 466 -19.13 44.58 20.36
CA GLY A 466 -19.07 45.46 21.53
C GLY A 466 -18.71 46.92 21.23
N THR A 467 -18.45 47.70 22.28
CA THR A 467 -18.01 49.10 22.20
C THR A 467 -16.58 49.17 21.66
N VAL A 468 -16.36 49.92 20.58
CA VAL A 468 -15.05 50.04 19.92
C VAL A 468 -14.38 51.36 20.28
N LYS A 469 -13.13 51.31 20.74
CA LYS A 469 -12.26 52.46 20.98
C LYS A 469 -11.23 52.53 19.84
N LEU A 470 -11.29 53.58 19.02
CA LEU A 470 -10.37 53.77 17.89
C LEU A 470 -9.37 54.89 18.17
N GLY A 471 -8.08 54.63 17.96
CA GLY A 471 -7.00 55.59 18.23
C GLY A 471 -5.85 55.56 17.23
N GLY A 472 -4.94 56.52 17.34
CA GLY A 472 -3.77 56.63 16.46
C GLY A 472 -2.47 56.91 17.22
N VAL A 473 -1.44 56.07 17.03
CA VAL A 473 -0.06 56.38 17.42
C VAL A 473 0.58 57.17 16.27
N LEU A 474 0.55 58.49 16.43
CA LEU A 474 0.98 59.43 15.39
C LEU A 474 2.37 59.97 15.70
N SER A 475 3.31 59.80 14.76
CA SER A 475 4.69 60.24 14.93
C SER A 475 5.16 61.29 13.93
N ARG A 476 6.06 62.16 14.38
CA ARG A 476 6.78 63.16 13.59
C ARG A 476 8.18 63.33 14.16
N ASP A 477 9.23 63.26 13.33
CA ASP A 477 10.62 63.57 13.71
C ASP A 477 11.09 62.93 15.05
N ASP A 478 10.85 61.62 15.23
CA ASP A 478 11.15 60.84 16.45
C ASP A 478 10.32 61.23 17.70
N GLU A 479 9.21 61.93 17.52
CA GLU A 479 8.25 62.28 18.57
C GLU A 479 6.87 61.68 18.29
N VAL A 480 6.14 61.33 19.35
CA VAL A 480 4.74 60.88 19.30
C VAL A 480 3.84 61.98 19.83
N LEU A 481 2.74 62.24 19.12
CA LEU A 481 1.69 63.13 19.58
C LEU A 481 0.83 62.44 20.64
N LEU A 482 0.75 63.03 21.83
CA LEU A 482 -0.15 62.58 22.90
C LEU A 482 -1.11 63.71 23.29
N LYS A 483 -2.34 63.34 23.64
CA LYS A 483 -3.32 64.22 24.26
C LYS A 483 -3.05 64.30 25.75
N ILE A 484 -3.04 65.51 26.30
CA ILE A 484 -2.81 65.81 27.71
C ILE A 484 -4.13 66.29 28.33
N ALA A 485 -4.66 65.53 29.27
CA ALA A 485 -5.84 65.90 30.03
C ALA A 485 -5.53 66.98 31.09
N GLY A 486 -6.58 67.62 31.62
CA GLY A 486 -6.43 68.70 32.61
C GLY A 486 -5.79 68.27 33.93
N ASP A 487 -5.82 66.97 34.24
CA ASP A 487 -5.16 66.36 35.40
C ASP A 487 -3.70 65.93 35.12
N GLY A 488 -3.20 66.20 33.90
CA GLY A 488 -1.84 65.85 33.47
C GLY A 488 -1.69 64.43 32.92
N SER A 489 -2.74 63.60 32.94
CA SER A 489 -2.71 62.27 32.31
C SER A 489 -2.60 62.38 30.79
N CYS A 490 -1.94 61.40 30.17
CA CYS A 490 -1.71 61.33 28.73
C CYS A 490 -2.48 60.16 28.11
N SER A 491 -2.89 60.33 26.85
CA SER A 491 -3.47 59.27 26.01
C SER A 491 -3.09 59.49 24.56
N VAL A 492 -3.18 58.46 23.72
CA VAL A 492 -3.08 58.68 22.27
C VAL A 492 -4.31 59.44 21.76
N PRO A 493 -4.23 60.13 20.61
CA PRO A 493 -5.41 60.68 19.96
C PRO A 493 -6.47 59.60 19.69
N LEU A 494 -7.70 59.85 20.17
CA LEU A 494 -8.83 58.93 20.06
C LEU A 494 -9.96 59.55 19.23
N ALA A 495 -10.66 58.68 18.49
CA ALA A 495 -11.89 59.01 17.80
C ALA A 495 -12.96 59.51 18.81
N PRO A 496 -13.93 60.33 18.37
CA PRO A 496 -15.09 60.67 19.19
C PRO A 496 -15.82 59.41 19.68
N THR A 497 -16.34 59.44 20.92
CA THR A 497 -17.01 58.29 21.55
C THR A 497 -18.30 57.87 20.83
N ASP A 498 -18.89 58.78 20.06
CA ASP A 498 -20.09 58.62 19.24
C ASP A 498 -19.79 58.20 17.79
N ASP A 499 -18.52 58.22 17.36
CA ASP A 499 -18.11 57.86 16.01
C ASP A 499 -16.72 57.20 15.98
N SER A 500 -16.69 55.89 16.22
CA SER A 500 -15.47 55.06 16.23
C SER A 500 -14.96 54.69 14.83
N ARG A 501 -15.02 55.60 13.86
CA ARG A 501 -14.46 55.43 12.50
C ARG A 501 -13.15 56.20 12.34
N LEU A 502 -12.24 55.67 11.53
CA LEU A 502 -10.95 56.30 11.24
C LEU A 502 -11.12 57.72 10.66
N ILE A 503 -12.11 57.91 9.79
CA ILE A 503 -12.46 59.21 9.20
C ILE A 503 -12.80 60.25 10.28
N ALA A 504 -13.48 59.85 11.36
CA ALA A 504 -13.85 60.76 12.44
C ALA A 504 -12.63 61.19 13.28
N LEU A 505 -11.66 60.29 13.49
CA LEU A 505 -10.38 60.62 14.12
C LEU A 505 -9.58 61.61 13.26
N VAL A 506 -9.46 61.35 11.96
CA VAL A 506 -8.76 62.26 11.02
C VAL A 506 -9.43 63.63 10.99
N ALA A 507 -10.77 63.68 10.90
CA ALA A 507 -11.52 64.93 10.92
C ALA A 507 -11.31 65.71 12.24
N ARG A 508 -11.24 65.02 13.38
CA ARG A 508 -10.97 65.63 14.69
C ARG A 508 -9.57 66.24 14.77
N LEU A 509 -8.58 65.55 14.22
CA LEU A 509 -7.19 66.03 14.16
C LEU A 509 -7.07 67.24 13.23
N ALA A 510 -7.71 67.17 12.06
CA ALA A 510 -7.77 68.29 11.10
C ALA A 510 -8.45 69.53 11.72
N ALA A 511 -9.55 69.36 12.46
CA ALA A 511 -10.21 70.44 13.18
C ALA A 511 -9.33 71.06 14.28
N ALA A 512 -8.31 70.35 14.76
CA ALA A 512 -7.32 70.83 15.71
C ALA A 512 -6.06 71.40 15.03
N GLY A 513 -6.02 71.48 13.70
CA GLY A 513 -4.89 72.02 12.93
C GLY A 513 -3.78 71.01 12.62
N LEU A 514 -4.07 69.70 12.72
CA LEU A 514 -3.13 68.62 12.46
C LEU A 514 -3.53 67.84 11.21
N GLU A 515 -2.57 67.58 10.32
CA GLU A 515 -2.76 66.67 9.19
C GLU A 515 -2.16 65.32 9.56
N ALA A 516 -2.96 64.25 9.47
CA ALA A 516 -2.56 62.91 9.89
C ALA A 516 -2.78 61.88 8.77
N ASP A 517 -1.76 61.08 8.48
CA ASP A 517 -1.86 59.90 7.61
C ASP A 517 -1.85 58.63 8.45
N LEU A 518 -3.02 58.00 8.58
CA LEU A 518 -3.24 56.77 9.34
C LEU A 518 -3.51 55.63 8.34
N SER A 519 -2.44 54.98 7.86
CA SER A 519 -2.53 53.97 6.79
C SER A 519 -2.14 52.55 7.23
N VAL A 520 -1.71 52.36 8.48
CA VAL A 520 -1.22 51.07 8.99
C VAL A 520 -1.91 50.68 10.29
N LEU A 521 -2.65 49.57 10.29
CA LEU A 521 -3.17 48.98 11.52
C LEU A 521 -1.99 48.53 12.41
N TYR A 522 -1.98 48.94 13.67
CA TYR A 522 -0.83 48.74 14.57
C TYR A 522 -1.14 47.80 15.74
N SER A 523 -2.30 47.93 16.35
CA SER A 523 -2.70 47.13 17.49
C SER A 523 -4.20 46.90 17.51
N VAL A 524 -4.62 45.66 17.72
CA VAL A 524 -5.99 45.28 18.04
C VAL A 524 -5.97 44.55 19.37
N TYR A 525 -6.66 45.09 20.37
CA TYR A 525 -6.80 44.41 21.65
C TYR A 525 -8.26 44.27 22.07
N GLN A 526 -8.51 43.26 22.91
CA GLN A 526 -9.78 43.07 23.59
C GLN A 526 -9.56 43.20 25.10
N GLU A 527 -10.40 43.99 25.75
CA GLU A 527 -10.39 44.13 27.21
C GLU A 527 -11.22 43.01 27.85
N ASN A 528 -10.56 42.19 28.68
CA ASN A 528 -11.18 40.99 29.26
C ASN A 528 -12.35 41.30 30.22
N GLU A 529 -12.36 42.46 30.87
CA GLU A 529 -13.38 42.83 31.87
C GLU A 529 -14.62 43.51 31.26
N THR A 530 -14.44 44.35 30.24
CA THR A 530 -15.51 45.20 29.67
C THR A 530 -15.98 44.73 28.29
N GLY A 531 -15.22 43.83 27.64
CA GLY A 531 -15.46 43.43 26.25
C GLY A 531 -15.17 44.54 25.23
N LEU A 532 -14.56 45.66 25.67
CA LEU A 532 -14.19 46.77 24.81
C LEU A 532 -13.06 46.36 23.86
N HIS A 533 -13.22 46.70 22.59
CA HIS A 533 -12.20 46.45 21.58
C HIS A 533 -11.45 47.71 21.24
N GLY A 534 -10.14 47.71 21.44
CA GLY A 534 -9.24 48.79 21.06
C GLY A 534 -8.64 48.55 19.68
N ILE A 535 -8.84 49.47 18.74
CA ILE A 535 -8.23 49.44 17.40
C ILE A 535 -7.34 50.67 17.24
N PHE A 536 -6.04 50.45 17.08
CA PHE A 536 -5.05 51.52 16.99
C PHE A 536 -4.28 51.44 15.69
N TYR A 537 -4.17 52.58 15.02
CA TYR A 537 -3.40 52.76 13.80
C TYR A 537 -2.07 53.44 14.11
N HIS A 538 -1.04 53.12 13.35
CA HIS A 538 0.22 53.86 13.31
C HIS A 538 0.26 54.71 12.06
N GLY A 539 0.80 55.93 12.20
CA GLY A 539 0.80 56.90 11.11
C GLY A 539 1.72 58.09 11.36
N SER A 540 1.80 58.96 10.36
CA SER A 540 2.53 60.22 10.46
C SER A 540 1.59 61.39 10.76
N VAL A 541 2.12 62.44 11.39
CA VAL A 541 1.36 63.68 11.65
C VAL A 541 2.21 64.92 11.36
N THR A 542 1.60 65.94 10.79
CA THR A 542 2.19 67.26 10.55
C THR A 542 1.33 68.36 11.19
N GLY A 543 1.96 69.49 11.54
CA GLY A 543 1.33 70.61 12.26
C GLY A 543 1.81 70.77 13.72
N ASP A 544 1.61 71.97 14.28
CA ASP A 544 1.99 72.28 15.66
C ASP A 544 1.01 71.68 16.66
N ALA A 545 1.51 71.24 17.82
CA ALA A 545 0.69 70.62 18.85
C ALA A 545 -0.36 71.63 19.38
N PRO A 546 -1.67 71.39 19.17
CA PRO A 546 -2.69 72.31 19.64
C PRO A 546 -2.86 72.24 21.16
N LYS A 547 -3.58 73.20 21.74
CA LYS A 547 -3.82 73.25 23.20
C LYS A 547 -4.45 71.93 23.68
N GLY A 548 -3.79 71.28 24.64
CA GLY A 548 -4.20 69.96 25.15
C GLY A 548 -3.53 68.77 24.45
N TYR A 549 -2.54 69.02 23.59
CA TYR A 549 -1.66 68.00 23.01
C TYR A 549 -0.19 68.38 23.23
N GLY A 550 0.69 67.39 23.15
CA GLY A 550 2.15 67.60 23.18
C GLY A 550 2.86 66.53 22.37
N TYR A 551 4.00 66.91 21.78
CA TYR A 551 4.94 65.98 21.17
C TYR A 551 5.94 65.49 22.23
N PHE A 552 6.17 64.18 22.25
CA PHE A 552 7.07 63.53 23.19
C PHE A 552 8.03 62.62 22.44
N LYS A 553 9.34 62.74 22.69
CA LYS A 553 10.33 61.83 22.09
C LYS A 553 9.97 60.38 22.35
N ILE A 554 10.05 59.55 21.30
CA ILE A 554 9.74 58.11 21.38
C ILE A 554 10.59 57.42 22.46
N SER A 555 11.86 57.79 22.58
CA SER A 555 12.77 57.29 23.62
C SER A 555 12.44 57.73 25.05
N LYS A 556 11.55 58.71 25.23
CA LYS A 556 11.18 59.32 26.52
C LYS A 556 9.67 59.54 26.63
N LEU A 557 8.87 58.58 26.19
CA LEU A 557 7.43 58.64 26.35
C LEU A 557 7.05 58.67 27.84
N PRO A 558 6.09 59.51 28.26
CA PRO A 558 5.65 59.61 29.64
C PRO A 558 4.71 58.45 30.00
N LEU A 559 5.22 57.21 29.97
CA LEU A 559 4.43 55.99 30.18
C LEU A 559 3.77 55.93 31.56
N ASP A 560 4.37 56.57 32.56
CA ASP A 560 3.85 56.76 33.91
C ASP A 560 2.58 57.64 33.96
N ARG A 561 2.40 58.52 32.96
CA ARG A 561 1.23 59.40 32.82
C ARG A 561 0.10 58.78 31.98
N ILE A 562 0.33 57.61 31.36
CA ILE A 562 -0.70 56.87 30.60
C ILE A 562 -1.49 55.98 31.55
N THR A 563 -2.75 56.31 31.83
CA THR A 563 -3.58 55.59 32.82
C THR A 563 -4.13 54.27 32.30
N ASP A 564 -4.46 54.20 31.01
CA ASP A 564 -4.94 53.00 30.33
C ASP A 564 -3.78 51.99 30.15
N THR A 565 -3.93 50.79 30.72
CA THR A 565 -2.88 49.76 30.73
C THR A 565 -2.58 49.23 29.33
N ALA A 566 -3.58 49.15 28.46
CA ALA A 566 -3.42 48.70 27.08
C ALA A 566 -2.72 49.75 26.22
N GLU A 567 -3.09 51.03 26.35
CA GLU A 567 -2.38 52.14 25.69
C GLU A 567 -0.93 52.23 26.19
N ARG A 568 -0.69 52.04 27.49
CA ARG A 568 0.67 52.06 28.07
C ARG A 568 1.54 50.94 27.52
N SER A 569 1.01 49.71 27.48
CA SER A 569 1.70 48.55 26.91
C SER A 569 1.99 48.76 25.42
N MET A 570 0.99 49.25 24.67
CA MET A 570 1.12 49.57 23.25
C MET A 570 2.20 50.63 22.99
N LEU A 571 2.25 51.72 23.76
CA LEU A 571 3.25 52.78 23.60
C LEU A 571 4.65 52.33 24.04
N ALA A 572 4.75 51.49 25.07
CA ALA A 572 6.03 50.89 25.47
C ALA A 572 6.60 49.99 24.37
N ARG A 573 5.73 49.18 23.75
CA ARG A 573 6.06 48.37 22.58
C ARG A 573 6.45 49.25 21.39
N TYR A 574 5.68 50.30 21.12
CA TYR A 574 5.96 51.23 20.03
C TYR A 574 7.34 51.88 20.17
N ALA A 575 7.73 52.30 21.38
CA ALA A 575 9.06 52.82 21.64
C ALA A 575 10.17 51.79 21.39
N HIS A 576 9.92 50.52 21.70
CA HIS A 576 10.86 49.44 21.42
C HIS A 576 10.96 49.15 19.91
N GLU A 577 9.83 49.05 19.21
CA GLU A 577 9.75 48.73 17.77
C GLU A 577 10.30 49.86 16.89
N ALA A 578 10.05 51.12 17.25
CA ALA A 578 10.58 52.30 16.55
C ALA A 578 12.11 52.33 16.52
N SER A 579 12.78 51.81 17.57
CA SER A 579 14.25 51.68 17.61
C SER A 579 14.80 50.66 16.60
N GLN A 580 13.95 49.76 16.09
CA GLN A 580 14.31 48.68 15.16
C GLN A 580 13.75 48.89 13.74
N GLY A 581 12.94 49.94 13.53
CA GLY A 581 12.37 50.29 12.21
C GLY A 581 11.39 49.27 11.66
N ASN A 582 10.81 48.39 12.51
CA ASN A 582 9.95 47.31 12.06
C ASN A 582 8.71 47.19 12.97
N PHE A 583 7.55 47.56 12.43
CA PHE A 583 6.28 47.53 13.14
C PHE A 583 5.49 46.27 12.78
N GLY A 584 4.98 45.56 13.79
CA GLY A 584 4.10 44.41 13.63
C GLY A 584 2.71 44.67 14.20
N ILE A 585 1.70 44.01 13.63
CA ILE A 585 0.31 44.09 14.10
C ILE A 585 0.19 43.23 15.36
N TYR A 586 -0.09 43.85 16.51
CA TYR A 586 -0.38 43.10 17.73
C TYR A 586 -1.86 42.69 17.77
N GLN A 587 -2.12 41.44 18.11
CA GLN A 587 -3.46 40.92 18.39
C GLN A 587 -3.45 40.16 19.74
N GLY A 588 -4.21 40.64 20.72
CA GLY A 588 -4.24 40.04 22.05
C GLY A 588 -5.12 40.79 23.05
N ASP A 589 -4.85 40.60 24.34
CA ASP A 589 -5.46 41.36 25.45
C ASP A 589 -4.40 42.23 26.15
N GLN A 590 -4.73 42.80 27.32
CA GLN A 590 -3.80 43.66 28.08
C GLN A 590 -2.61 42.90 28.69
N SER A 591 -2.65 41.58 28.71
CA SER A 591 -1.70 40.71 29.41
C SER A 591 -0.92 39.77 28.48
N SER A 592 -1.51 39.37 27.35
CA SER A 592 -0.94 38.41 26.42
C SER A 592 -1.43 38.61 24.98
N GLY A 593 -0.56 38.37 23.99
CA GLY A 593 -0.92 38.53 22.58
C GLY A 593 0.16 38.08 21.61
N THR A 594 -0.20 38.03 20.34
CA THR A 594 0.69 37.64 19.23
C THR A 594 1.00 38.86 18.36
N VAL A 595 2.27 39.06 18.02
CA VAL A 595 2.69 40.07 17.05
C VAL A 595 2.81 39.43 15.67
N HIS A 596 1.91 39.80 14.77
CA HIS A 596 1.97 39.43 13.36
C HIS A 596 2.86 40.40 12.61
N ARG A 597 4.03 39.94 12.16
CA ARG A 597 4.93 40.77 11.35
C ARG A 597 4.29 40.99 9.98
N THR A 598 3.97 42.24 9.67
CA THR A 598 3.61 42.68 8.33
C THR A 598 4.87 42.64 7.47
N VAL A 599 4.88 41.81 6.42
CA VAL A 599 5.94 41.82 5.41
C VAL A 599 5.91 43.20 4.76
N GLY A 600 7.04 43.92 4.85
CA GLY A 600 7.12 45.36 4.58
C GLY A 600 6.62 45.77 3.19
N ARG A 601 5.85 46.85 3.15
CA ARG A 601 5.88 47.78 2.02
C ARG A 601 7.18 48.57 2.18
N GLU A 602 8.09 48.48 1.22
CA GLU A 602 9.13 49.48 1.08
C GLU A 602 8.48 50.86 0.88
N PRO A 603 8.97 51.92 1.55
CA PRO A 603 8.59 53.28 1.19
C PRO A 603 9.09 53.56 -0.23
N SER A 604 8.17 53.99 -1.09
CA SER A 604 8.48 54.52 -2.42
C SER A 604 9.54 55.62 -2.30
N LYS A 605 10.67 55.44 -2.96
CA LYS A 605 11.61 56.52 -3.27
C LYS A 605 10.85 57.63 -4.01
N LEU A 606 10.86 58.83 -3.46
CA LEU A 606 10.89 60.08 -4.24
C LEU A 606 12.34 60.36 -4.64
#